data_AF-A0A7V0TA65-F1
#
_entry.id   AF-A0A7V0TA65-F1
#
_cell.length_a   1.000
_cell.length_b   1.000
_cell.length_c   1.000
_cell.angle_alpha   90.00
_cell.angle_beta   90.00
_cell.angle_gamma   90.00
#
_symmetry.space_group_name_H-M   'P 1'
#
loop_
_entity.id
_entity.type
_entity.pdbx_description
1 polymer ?
#
loop_
_entity_poly.entity_id
_entity_poly.type
_entity_poly.pdbx_seq_one_letter_code
_entity_poly.pdbx_strand_id
1 'polypeptide(L)'
;MVNSMPSVKGIKILQYALILIIMTACASTQTSTEQFANTDDMLLRGDYQAVISQLEAAKEKEYKAKDRVLYYLDLGMLHHYAGNFEKSNEFLQKAEYAIEELFTASISKIATSLLLNDNALDYSGEDYEDIYLNIFKA
;
A
#
# COMPACT_ATOMS: atom_id res chain seq x y z
N MET A 1 0.80 -39.39 -37.16
CA MET A 1 0.90 -38.93 -35.76
C MET A 1 -0.49 -38.54 -35.32
N VAL A 2 -1.18 -39.42 -34.58
CA VAL A 2 -2.57 -39.20 -34.15
C VAL A 2 -2.53 -38.46 -32.81
N ASN A 3 -2.96 -37.21 -32.78
CA ASN A 3 -3.22 -36.49 -31.53
C ASN A 3 -4.49 -37.08 -30.90
N SER A 4 -4.32 -37.81 -29.81
CA SER A 4 -5.42 -38.37 -29.01
C SER A 4 -6.26 -37.23 -28.42
N MET A 5 -7.52 -37.12 -28.83
CA MET A 5 -8.46 -36.14 -28.25
C MET A 5 -8.64 -36.42 -26.75
N PRO A 6 -8.62 -35.39 -25.88
CA PRO A 6 -8.86 -35.57 -24.46
C PRO A 6 -10.30 -36.04 -24.21
N SER A 7 -10.46 -36.99 -23.29
CA SER A 7 -11.77 -37.50 -22.85
C SER A 7 -12.68 -36.37 -22.37
N VAL A 8 -13.98 -36.46 -22.66
CA VAL A 8 -15.01 -35.49 -22.25
C VAL A 8 -15.00 -35.23 -20.73
N LYS A 9 -14.64 -36.23 -19.93
CA LYS A 9 -14.45 -36.08 -18.48
C LYS A 9 -13.27 -35.17 -18.13
N GLY A 10 -12.17 -35.25 -18.90
CA GLY A 10 -11.00 -34.39 -18.75
C GLY A 10 -11.30 -32.92 -19.10
N ILE A 11 -12.13 -32.67 -20.11
CA ILE A 11 -12.58 -31.32 -20.46
C ILE A 11 -13.39 -30.69 -19.33
N LYS A 12 -14.31 -31.44 -18.71
CA LYS A 12 -15.08 -30.96 -17.56
C LYS A 12 -14.20 -30.68 -16.33
N ILE A 13 -13.25 -31.55 -16.03
CA ILE A 13 -12.29 -31.33 -14.93
C ILE A 13 -11.47 -30.06 -15.17
N LEU A 14 -11.01 -29.84 -16.41
CA LEU A 14 -10.26 -28.64 -16.78
C LEU A 14 -11.13 -27.36 -16.67
N GLN A 15 -12.40 -27.43 -17.07
CA GLN A 15 -13.35 -26.32 -16.88
C GLN A 15 -13.58 -26.00 -15.40
N TYR A 16 -13.79 -27.01 -14.55
CA TYR A 16 -13.98 -26.78 -13.11
C TYR A 16 -12.71 -26.23 -12.44
N ALA A 17 -11.54 -26.71 -12.83
CA ALA A 17 -10.25 -26.18 -12.34
C ALA A 17 -10.05 -24.71 -12.77
N LEU A 18 -10.39 -24.36 -14.02
CA LEU A 18 -10.31 -22.99 -14.51
C LEU A 18 -11.29 -22.05 -13.78
N ILE A 19 -12.52 -22.50 -13.56
CA ILE A 19 -13.53 -21.76 -12.78
C ILE A 19 -13.04 -21.53 -11.34
N LEU A 20 -12.44 -22.54 -10.70
CA LEU A 20 -11.90 -22.42 -9.35
C LEU A 20 -10.76 -21.36 -9.27
N ILE A 21 -9.86 -21.35 -10.27
CA ILE A 21 -8.77 -20.37 -10.37
C ILE A 21 -9.31 -18.95 -10.52
N ILE A 22 -10.31 -18.74 -11.39
CA ILE A 22 -10.92 -17.43 -11.61
C ILE A 22 -11.61 -16.91 -10.34
N MET A 23 -12.28 -17.80 -9.59
CA MET A 23 -12.95 -17.41 -8.34
C MET A 23 -11.97 -16.99 -7.23
N THR A 24 -10.75 -17.55 -7.20
CA THR A 24 -9.72 -17.13 -6.24
C THR A 24 -9.05 -15.79 -6.59
N ALA A 25 -9.13 -15.35 -7.85
CA ALA A 25 -8.48 -14.11 -8.30
C ALA A 25 -9.16 -12.84 -7.75
N CYS A 26 -10.45 -12.86 -7.46
CA CYS A 26 -11.17 -11.68 -6.94
C CYS A 26 -10.87 -11.37 -5.46
N ALA A 27 -10.47 -12.36 -4.66
CA ALA A 27 -10.27 -12.19 -3.21
C ALA A 27 -9.00 -11.38 -2.84
N SER A 28 -8.06 -11.23 -3.77
CA SER A 28 -6.78 -10.54 -3.55
C SER A 28 -6.86 -9.01 -3.58
N THR A 29 -8.06 -8.45 -3.81
CA THR A 29 -8.30 -7.00 -3.90
C THR A 29 -8.82 -6.38 -2.60
N GLN A 30 -8.99 -7.16 -1.52
CA GLN A 30 -9.49 -6.65 -0.25
C GLN A 30 -8.38 -5.90 0.51
N THR A 31 -8.47 -4.57 0.49
CA THR A 31 -7.66 -3.68 1.34
C THR A 31 -8.27 -3.63 2.74
N SER A 32 -7.49 -3.95 3.77
CA SER A 32 -7.86 -3.75 5.18
C SER A 32 -7.84 -2.26 5.50
N THR A 33 -8.93 -1.74 6.06
CA THR A 33 -9.06 -0.35 6.52
C THR A 33 -9.26 -0.26 8.04
N GLU A 34 -9.05 -1.35 8.77
CA GLU A 34 -9.28 -1.42 10.22
C GLU A 34 -8.41 -0.39 10.98
N GLN A 35 -7.19 -0.14 10.50
CA GLN A 35 -6.27 0.85 11.05
C GLN A 35 -6.76 2.29 10.98
N PHE A 36 -7.77 2.59 10.15
CA PHE A 36 -8.36 3.92 10.00
C PHE A 36 -9.75 4.03 10.64
N ALA A 37 -10.18 3.01 11.39
CA ALA A 37 -11.46 3.03 12.05
C ALA A 37 -11.56 4.24 13.00
N ASN A 38 -12.58 5.07 12.80
CA ASN A 38 -12.85 6.31 13.55
C ASN A 38 -11.80 7.43 13.43
N THR A 39 -10.79 7.28 12.56
CA THR A 39 -9.74 8.29 12.38
C THR A 39 -10.33 9.65 11.99
N ASP A 40 -11.33 9.68 11.10
CA ASP A 40 -11.98 10.94 10.67
C ASP A 40 -12.57 11.73 11.85
N ASP A 41 -13.28 11.08 12.77
CA ASP A 41 -13.88 11.73 13.94
C ASP A 41 -12.80 12.27 14.89
N MET A 42 -11.70 11.53 15.06
CA MET A 42 -10.56 11.96 15.87
C MET A 42 -9.87 13.17 15.26
N LEU A 43 -9.65 13.16 13.94
CA LEU A 43 -9.07 14.28 13.20
C LEU A 43 -9.95 15.54 13.26
N LEU A 44 -11.27 15.39 13.11
CA LEU A 44 -12.23 16.50 13.22
C LEU A 44 -12.22 17.15 14.61
N ARG A 45 -11.89 16.39 15.66
CA ARG A 45 -11.75 16.88 17.04
C ARG A 45 -10.34 17.39 17.35
N GLY A 46 -9.39 17.28 16.42
CA GLY A 46 -7.99 17.62 16.64
C GLY A 46 -7.23 16.63 17.51
N ASP A 47 -7.74 15.41 17.70
CA ASP A 47 -7.09 14.37 18.51
C ASP A 47 -6.02 13.61 17.69
N TYR A 48 -5.01 14.37 17.24
CA TYR A 48 -3.92 13.83 16.42
C TYR A 48 -3.10 12.79 17.18
N GLN A 49 -2.94 12.95 18.50
CA GLN A 49 -2.13 12.05 19.31
C GLN A 49 -2.74 10.64 19.37
N ALA A 50 -4.05 10.54 19.49
CA ALA A 50 -4.70 9.24 19.50
C ALA A 50 -4.63 8.55 18.12
N VAL A 51 -4.71 9.31 17.02
CA VAL A 51 -4.50 8.77 15.66
C VAL A 51 -3.05 8.29 15.48
N ILE A 52 -2.06 9.06 15.94
CA ILE A 52 -0.64 8.64 15.92
C ILE A 52 -0.48 7.28 16.63
N SER A 53 -1.02 7.14 17.83
CA SER A 53 -0.93 5.89 18.59
C SER A 53 -1.64 4.72 17.89
N GLN A 54 -2.78 4.99 17.23
CA GLN A 54 -3.48 3.98 16.42
C GLN A 54 -2.62 3.50 15.26
N LEU A 55 -2.00 4.40 14.50
CA LEU A 55 -1.16 4.06 13.35
C LEU A 55 0.12 3.33 13.78
N GLU A 56 0.78 3.78 14.84
CA GLU A 56 1.99 3.13 15.37
C GLU A 56 1.69 1.71 15.86
N ALA A 57 0.54 1.49 16.52
CA ALA A 57 0.12 0.16 16.98
C ALA A 57 -0.23 -0.77 15.81
N ALA A 58 -0.74 -0.21 14.71
CA ALA A 58 -1.08 -0.97 13.50
C ALA A 58 0.12 -1.28 12.61
N LYS A 59 1.28 -0.63 12.83
CA LYS A 59 2.46 -0.69 11.95
C LYS A 59 2.79 -2.11 11.50
N GLU A 60 3.04 -3.03 12.43
CA GLU A 60 3.51 -4.38 12.10
C GLU A 60 2.44 -5.27 11.47
N LYS A 61 1.15 -4.96 11.67
CA LYS A 61 0.02 -5.78 11.19
C LYS A 61 -0.51 -5.29 9.84
N GLU A 62 -0.62 -3.98 9.67
CA GLU A 62 -1.35 -3.36 8.57
C GLU A 62 -0.43 -2.62 7.59
N TYR A 63 0.72 -2.10 8.04
CA TYR A 63 1.70 -1.44 7.17
C TYR A 63 2.81 -2.41 6.78
N LYS A 64 2.65 -3.05 5.62
CA LYS A 64 3.73 -3.87 5.05
C LYS A 64 4.85 -2.96 4.57
N ALA A 65 6.04 -3.52 4.38
CA ALA A 65 7.20 -2.79 3.83
C ALA A 65 6.85 -2.03 2.53
N LYS A 66 5.91 -2.56 1.75
CA LYS A 66 5.41 -1.98 0.50
C LYS A 66 4.63 -0.67 0.67
N ASP A 67 4.11 -0.39 1.87
CA ASP A 67 3.28 0.77 2.19
C ASP A 67 4.05 1.79 3.06
N ARG A 68 5.39 1.66 3.14
CA ARG A 68 6.24 2.47 4.02
C ARG A 68 6.18 3.97 3.73
N VAL A 69 6.01 4.37 2.46
CA VAL A 69 5.90 5.78 2.07
C VAL A 69 4.65 6.40 2.71
N LEU A 70 3.49 5.75 2.58
CA LEU A 70 2.23 6.20 3.21
C LEU A 70 2.37 6.29 4.73
N TYR A 71 2.94 5.26 5.36
CA TYR A 71 3.15 5.25 6.81
C TYR A 71 3.94 6.46 7.29
N TYR A 72 5.03 6.81 6.59
CA TYR A 72 5.87 7.94 6.95
C TYR A 72 5.22 9.29 6.64
N LEU A 73 4.50 9.41 5.52
CA LEU A 73 3.75 10.63 5.19
C LEU A 73 2.66 10.90 6.23
N ASP A 74 1.85 9.90 6.57
CA ASP A 74 0.74 10.03 7.52
C ASP A 74 1.25 10.44 8.90
N LEU A 75 2.26 9.76 9.43
CA LEU A 75 2.84 10.13 10.73
C LEU A 75 3.53 11.49 10.68
N GLY A 76 4.21 11.82 9.59
CA GLY A 76 4.82 13.14 9.40
C GLY A 76 3.79 14.26 9.50
N MET A 77 2.66 14.11 8.80
CA MET A 77 1.57 15.08 8.80
C MET A 77 0.83 15.14 10.13
N LEU A 78 0.52 13.99 10.75
CA LEU A 78 -0.12 13.96 12.06
C LEU A 78 0.75 14.62 13.13
N HIS A 79 2.06 14.38 13.12
CA HIS A 79 2.99 15.06 14.02
C HIS A 79 3.05 16.56 13.73
N HIS A 80 2.98 16.98 12.46
CA HIS A 80 2.93 18.39 12.09
C HIS A 80 1.70 19.08 12.71
N TYR A 81 0.51 18.52 12.51
CA TYR A 81 -0.74 19.08 13.05
C TYR A 81 -0.82 19.00 14.58
N ALA A 82 -0.15 18.02 15.19
CA ALA A 82 0.01 17.93 16.64
C ALA A 82 1.02 18.94 17.22
N GLY A 83 1.73 19.71 16.38
CA GLY A 83 2.78 20.64 16.80
C GLY A 83 4.11 19.99 17.17
N ASN A 84 4.28 18.70 16.87
CA ASN A 84 5.49 17.92 17.12
C ASN A 84 6.46 18.02 15.93
N PHE A 85 6.96 19.22 15.64
CA PHE A 85 7.70 19.50 14.39
C PHE A 85 8.99 18.68 14.23
N GLU A 86 9.74 18.40 15.30
CA GLU A 86 10.95 17.56 15.16
C GLU A 86 10.61 16.14 14.70
N LYS A 87 9.56 15.54 15.27
CA LYS A 87 9.09 14.20 14.85
C LYS A 87 8.48 14.24 13.46
N SER A 88 7.76 15.31 13.14
CA SER A 88 7.23 15.53 11.79
C SER A 88 8.36 15.48 10.77
N ASN A 89 9.41 16.29 10.97
CA ASN A 89 10.57 16.35 10.09
C ASN A 89 11.29 15.01 9.99
N GLU A 90 11.41 14.25 11.09
CA GLU A 90 12.00 12.91 11.07
C GLU A 90 11.22 11.94 10.17
N PHE A 91 9.88 11.91 10.31
CA PHE A 91 9.04 11.02 9.50
C PHE A 91 8.97 11.45 8.04
N LEU A 92 8.80 12.75 7.77
CA LEU A 92 8.81 13.29 6.41
C LEU A 92 10.16 13.09 5.71
N GLN A 93 11.28 13.10 6.44
CA GLN A 93 12.59 12.73 5.91
C GLN A 93 12.67 11.25 5.53
N LYS A 94 12.07 10.34 6.33
CA LYS A 94 11.99 8.91 5.98
C LYS A 94 11.09 8.68 4.76
N ALA A 95 10.02 9.47 4.61
CA ALA A 95 9.17 9.44 3.43
C ALA A 95 9.96 9.82 2.17
N GLU A 96 10.70 10.93 2.19
CA GLU A 96 11.56 11.39 1.08
C GLU A 96 12.52 10.28 0.62
N TYR A 97 13.29 9.69 1.55
CA TYR A 97 14.21 8.61 1.21
C TYR A 97 13.50 7.37 0.62
N ALA A 98 12.32 7.03 1.14
CA ALA A 98 11.56 5.90 0.63
C ALA A 98 11.00 6.16 -0.78
N ILE A 99 10.58 7.40 -1.07
CA ILE A 99 10.14 7.85 -2.41
C ILE A 99 11.31 7.76 -3.39
N GLU A 100 12.47 8.32 -3.06
CA GLU A 100 13.68 8.27 -3.92
C GLU A 100 14.10 6.83 -4.25
N GLU A 101 14.10 5.95 -3.25
CA GLU A 101 14.44 4.54 -3.41
C GLU A 101 13.45 3.82 -4.36
N LEU A 102 12.14 4.08 -4.19
CA LEU A 102 11.09 3.43 -4.97
C LEU A 102 10.94 4.01 -6.38
N PHE A 103 11.24 5.30 -6.56
CA PHE A 103 11.32 5.93 -7.88
C PHE A 103 12.36 5.22 -8.76
N THR A 104 13.53 4.92 -8.19
CA THR A 104 14.58 4.16 -8.90
C THR A 104 14.14 2.73 -9.23
N ALA A 105 13.39 2.08 -8.33
CA ALA A 105 12.87 0.72 -8.53
C ALA A 105 11.69 0.63 -9.53
N SER A 106 10.95 1.72 -9.73
CA SER A 106 9.76 1.79 -10.58
C SER A 106 10.02 1.32 -12.02
N ILE A 107 11.17 1.67 -12.59
CA ILE A 107 11.56 1.29 -13.97
C ILE A 107 11.63 -0.24 -14.13
N SER A 108 12.21 -0.94 -13.14
CA SER A 108 12.28 -2.41 -13.11
C SER A 108 10.92 -3.05 -12.81
N LYS A 109 10.07 -2.36 -12.04
CA LYS A 109 8.75 -2.82 -11.60
C LYS A 109 7.67 -2.75 -12.69
N ILE A 110 7.82 -1.90 -13.72
CA ILE A 110 6.89 -1.83 -14.87
C ILE A 110 6.70 -3.21 -15.51
N ALA A 111 7.78 -3.98 -15.68
CA ALA A 111 7.69 -5.33 -16.24
C ALA A 111 6.91 -6.30 -15.34
N THR A 112 6.97 -6.11 -14.02
CA THR A 112 6.28 -6.95 -13.04
C THR A 112 4.81 -6.61 -12.91
N SER A 113 4.42 -5.33 -12.92
CA SER A 113 3.01 -4.92 -12.81
C SER A 113 2.20 -5.32 -14.05
N LEU A 114 2.82 -5.26 -15.24
CA LEU A 114 2.22 -5.77 -16.47
C LEU A 114 1.90 -7.26 -16.43
N LEU A 115 2.61 -8.05 -15.61
CA LEU A 115 2.44 -9.50 -15.51
C LEU A 115 1.57 -9.96 -14.34
N LEU A 116 1.52 -9.21 -13.24
CA LEU A 116 0.83 -9.60 -12.01
C LEU A 116 -0.41 -8.73 -11.76
N ASN A 117 -0.24 -7.61 -11.06
CA ASN A 117 -1.16 -6.49 -10.87
C ASN A 117 -0.41 -5.35 -10.15
N ASP A 118 -1.04 -4.18 -10.03
CA ASP A 118 -0.42 -3.02 -9.37
C ASP A 118 -0.34 -3.13 -7.83
N ASN A 119 -1.23 -3.91 -7.18
CA ASN A 119 -1.16 -4.21 -5.74
C ASN A 119 0.11 -4.97 -5.33
N ALA A 120 0.79 -5.61 -6.29
CA ALA A 120 2.07 -6.29 -6.11
C ALA A 120 3.26 -5.32 -6.04
N LEU A 121 3.05 -4.05 -6.39
CA LEU A 121 4.08 -3.02 -6.31
C LEU A 121 4.05 -2.32 -4.94
N ASP A 122 5.23 -1.93 -4.48
CA ASP A 122 5.35 -0.97 -3.39
C ASP A 122 4.86 0.40 -3.84
N TYR A 123 4.14 1.08 -2.96
CA TYR A 123 3.66 2.43 -3.19
C TYR A 123 4.84 3.41 -3.16
N SER A 124 5.14 4.02 -4.31
CA SER A 124 6.32 4.88 -4.49
C SER A 124 6.12 6.32 -4.03
N GLY A 125 4.92 6.71 -3.65
CA GLY A 125 4.54 8.13 -3.51
C GLY A 125 4.19 8.75 -4.86
N GLU A 126 3.38 9.81 -4.80
CA GLU A 126 2.97 10.61 -5.96
C GLU A 126 3.83 11.88 -6.09
N ASP A 127 3.98 12.42 -7.31
CA ASP A 127 4.82 13.60 -7.58
C ASP A 127 4.48 14.80 -6.68
N TYR A 128 3.18 14.99 -6.38
CA TYR A 128 2.73 16.09 -5.54
C TYR A 128 3.06 15.88 -4.05
N GLU A 129 3.15 14.64 -3.58
CA GLU A 129 3.49 14.34 -2.19
C GLU A 129 4.94 14.69 -1.91
N ASP A 130 5.84 14.37 -2.85
CA ASP A 130 7.25 14.75 -2.79
C ASP A 130 7.43 16.28 -2.77
N ILE A 131 6.66 17.00 -3.60
CA ILE A 131 6.65 18.47 -3.56
C ILE A 131 6.16 18.97 -2.19
N TYR A 132 5.11 18.38 -1.64
CA TYR A 132 4.57 18.79 -0.33
C TYR A 132 5.53 18.55 0.84
N LEU A 133 6.42 17.57 0.76
CA LEU A 133 7.47 17.37 1.76
C LEU A 133 8.28 18.66 1.97
N ASN A 134 8.60 19.38 0.90
CA ASN A 134 9.34 20.64 0.98
C ASN A 134 8.58 21.76 1.71
N ILE A 135 7.25 21.68 1.75
CA ILE A 135 6.41 22.68 2.43
C ILE A 135 6.33 22.39 3.92
N PHE A 136 6.23 21.11 4.31
CA PHE A 136 6.00 20.72 5.70
C PHE A 136 7.28 20.43 6.49
N LYS A 137 8.41 20.13 5.82
CA LYS A 137 9.74 19.88 6.43
C LYS A 137 10.50 21.17 6.84
N ALA A 138 9.82 22.12 7.47
CA ALA A 138 10.38 23.44 7.83
C ALA A 138 10.96 23.50 9.25
#